data_AF-A0A2V5QF13-F1
#
_entry.id   AF-A0A2V5QF13-F1
#
_cell.length_a   1.000
_cell.length_b   1.000
_cell.length_c   1.000
_cell.angle_alpha   90.00
_cell.angle_beta   90.00
_cell.angle_gamma   90.00
#
_symmetry.space_group_name_H-M   'P 1'
#
loop_
_entity.id
_entity.type
_entity.pdbx_description
1 polymer ?
#
loop_
_entity_poly.entity_id
_entity_poly.type
_entity_poly.pdbx_seq_one_letter_code
_entity_poly.pdbx_strand_id
1 'polypeptide(L)'
;FYDGPADTWLAGLDVGAVVHYTGQYEDDNVSLTGSPKPQTPRSGPLPWRARKVREWVTLDLITSYTFNLPPPAPAPVPGLAKDGGKNVKATEGKEKNVMPVSTAEYNPCGWRGWLNNTTITLGMQNVFDEDPPFVAGSGENGYDESLATIKGRFWYIQLKKRF
;
A
#
# COMPACT_ATOMS: atom_id res chain seq x y z
N PHE A 1 6.78 7.53 -6.73
CA PHE A 1 7.17 7.36 -5.32
C PHE A 1 7.59 8.70 -4.78
N TYR A 2 6.92 9.17 -3.73
CA TYR A 2 7.29 10.40 -3.03
C TYR A 2 8.05 9.98 -1.78
N ASP A 3 9.34 10.29 -1.70
CA ASP A 3 10.19 9.83 -0.59
C ASP A 3 10.18 10.78 0.63
N GLY A 4 9.45 11.90 0.55
CA GLY A 4 9.41 12.91 1.61
C GLY A 4 10.78 13.52 1.93
N PRO A 5 10.83 14.51 2.84
CA PRO A 5 12.10 14.96 3.39
C PRO A 5 12.72 13.85 4.25
N ALA A 6 14.02 13.60 4.06
CA ALA A 6 14.79 12.70 4.90
C ALA A 6 14.64 13.09 6.39
N ASP A 7 14.67 12.09 7.27
CA ASP A 7 14.53 12.25 8.73
C ASP A 7 13.17 12.78 9.21
N THR A 8 12.13 12.71 8.38
CA THR A 8 10.75 13.01 8.79
C THR A 8 9.90 11.75 8.89
N TRP A 9 8.82 11.82 9.68
CA TRP A 9 7.83 10.75 9.77
C TRP A 9 7.17 10.43 8.41
N LEU A 10 7.21 11.36 7.45
CA LEU A 10 6.66 11.15 6.11
C LEU A 10 7.54 10.28 5.21
N ALA A 11 8.80 10.02 5.57
CA ALA A 11 9.73 9.23 4.76
C ALA A 11 9.26 7.76 4.55
N GLY A 12 8.31 7.29 5.35
CA GLY A 12 7.72 5.96 5.21
C GLY A 12 6.42 5.91 4.41
N LEU A 13 5.84 7.05 4.02
CA LEU A 13 4.52 7.13 3.39
C LEU A 13 4.63 6.92 1.87
N ASP A 14 3.87 5.96 1.35
CA ASP A 14 3.70 5.73 -0.08
C ASP A 14 2.21 5.69 -0.43
N VAL A 15 1.81 6.37 -1.51
CA VAL A 15 0.42 6.47 -1.94
C VAL A 15 0.36 6.20 -3.44
N GLY A 16 -0.58 5.35 -3.84
CA GLY A 16 -0.83 5.00 -5.23
C GLY A 16 -2.31 5.12 -5.59
N ALA A 17 -2.55 5.38 -6.87
CA ALA A 17 -3.86 5.35 -7.50
C ALA A 17 -3.77 4.56 -8.80
N VAL A 18 -4.77 3.73 -9.07
CA VAL A 18 -4.90 2.98 -10.32
C VAL A 18 -6.28 3.28 -10.90
N VAL A 19 -6.31 3.70 -12.17
CA VAL A 19 -7.55 3.90 -12.91
C VAL A 19 -7.73 2.73 -13.86
N HIS A 20 -8.86 2.03 -13.74
CA HIS A 20 -9.27 1.03 -14.70
C HIS A 20 -10.28 1.67 -15.66
N TYR A 21 -10.00 1.59 -16.96
CA TYR A 21 -10.88 2.09 -18.01
C TYR A 21 -11.21 0.95 -18.96
N THR A 22 -12.50 0.67 -19.13
CA THR A 22 -13.02 -0.23 -20.14
C THR A 22 -13.76 0.59 -21.19
N GLY A 23 -13.28 0.56 -22.42
CA GLY A 23 -13.92 1.24 -23.54
C GLY A 23 -15.26 0.61 -23.92
N GLN A 24 -16.00 1.27 -24.79
CA GLN A 24 -17.27 0.72 -25.29
C GLN A 24 -17.04 -0.60 -26.04
N TYR A 25 -17.93 -1.56 -25.79
CA TYR A 25 -17.97 -2.84 -26.48
C TYR A 25 -19.42 -3.22 -26.79
N GLU A 26 -19.63 -4.30 -27.53
CA GLU A 26 -20.98 -4.76 -27.89
C GLU A 26 -21.46 -5.82 -26.89
N ASP A 27 -22.77 -5.92 -26.71
CA ASP A 27 -23.40 -7.05 -26.02
C ASP A 27 -23.06 -8.40 -26.71
N ASP A 28 -23.53 -9.54 -26.15
CA ASP A 28 -23.36 -10.85 -26.80
C ASP A 28 -24.20 -10.95 -28.09
N ASN A 29 -23.61 -10.46 -29.18
CA ASN A 29 -24.24 -10.44 -30.48
C ASN A 29 -24.43 -11.84 -31.07
N VAL A 30 -23.67 -12.85 -30.63
CA VAL A 30 -23.87 -14.22 -31.11
C VAL A 30 -25.25 -14.70 -30.69
N SER A 31 -25.55 -14.61 -29.38
CA SER A 31 -26.83 -15.05 -28.84
C SER A 31 -27.99 -14.10 -29.16
N LEU A 32 -27.75 -12.78 -29.18
CA LEU A 32 -28.81 -11.79 -29.36
C LEU A 32 -29.21 -11.59 -30.81
N THR A 33 -28.24 -11.57 -31.73
CA THR A 33 -28.47 -11.14 -33.12
C THR A 33 -28.37 -12.27 -34.14
N GLY A 34 -27.81 -13.42 -33.77
CA GLY A 34 -27.44 -14.50 -34.69
C GLY A 34 -26.15 -14.20 -35.45
N SER A 35 -25.26 -13.39 -34.87
CA SER A 35 -23.96 -13.07 -35.49
C SER A 35 -23.04 -14.30 -35.53
N PRO A 36 -22.24 -14.50 -36.59
CA PRO A 36 -21.39 -15.68 -36.73
C PRO A 36 -20.19 -15.71 -35.77
N LYS A 37 -19.84 -14.59 -35.12
CA LYS A 37 -18.66 -14.49 -34.23
C LYS A 37 -18.88 -13.53 -33.05
N PRO A 38 -18.25 -13.80 -31.89
CA PRO A 38 -18.17 -12.84 -30.78
C PRO A 38 -17.51 -11.52 -31.21
N GLN A 39 -17.80 -10.44 -30.48
CA GLN A 39 -17.17 -9.11 -30.65
C GLN A 39 -17.32 -8.48 -32.06
N THR A 40 -18.35 -8.86 -32.81
CA THR A 40 -18.66 -8.23 -34.10
C THR A 40 -19.51 -6.97 -33.89
N PRO A 41 -19.40 -5.95 -34.75
CA PRO A 41 -20.35 -4.84 -34.76
C PRO A 41 -21.78 -5.36 -34.86
N ARG A 42 -22.76 -4.56 -34.39
CA ARG A 42 -24.19 -4.92 -34.47
C ARG A 42 -24.55 -5.33 -35.90
N SER A 43 -24.74 -6.63 -36.09
CA SER A 43 -24.91 -7.27 -37.39
C SER A 43 -25.77 -8.53 -37.22
N GLY A 44 -25.96 -9.32 -38.28
CA GLY A 44 -26.85 -10.49 -38.25
C GLY A 44 -28.32 -10.15 -38.56
N PRO A 45 -29.21 -11.15 -38.52
CA PRO A 45 -30.63 -10.98 -38.88
C PRO A 45 -31.44 -10.13 -37.89
N LEU A 46 -31.00 -10.00 -36.63
CA LEU A 46 -31.74 -9.28 -35.57
C LEU A 46 -30.90 -8.16 -34.91
N PRO A 47 -30.32 -7.21 -35.68
CA PRO A 47 -29.33 -6.26 -35.16
C PRO A 47 -29.90 -5.27 -34.13
N TRP A 48 -31.22 -5.05 -34.13
CA TRP A 48 -31.92 -4.18 -33.17
C TRP A 48 -32.00 -4.77 -31.75
N ARG A 49 -31.62 -6.04 -31.55
CA ARG A 49 -31.55 -6.67 -30.22
C ARG A 49 -30.21 -6.42 -29.51
N ALA A 50 -29.22 -5.94 -30.25
CA ALA A 50 -27.90 -5.61 -29.73
C ALA A 50 -27.75 -4.11 -29.46
N ARG A 51 -26.96 -3.78 -28.43
CA ARG A 51 -26.53 -2.42 -28.14
C ARG A 51 -25.04 -2.42 -27.77
N LYS A 52 -24.51 -1.21 -27.69
CA LYS A 52 -23.18 -0.95 -27.14
C LYS A 52 -23.33 -0.84 -25.64
N VAL A 53 -22.46 -1.56 -24.95
CA VAL A 53 -22.19 -1.37 -23.54
C VAL A 53 -21.39 -0.08 -23.41
N ARG A 54 -21.83 0.80 -22.50
CA ARG A 54 -21.15 2.07 -22.24
C ARG A 54 -19.78 1.82 -21.62
N GLU A 55 -18.89 2.79 -21.79
CA GLU A 55 -17.61 2.83 -21.09
C GLU A 55 -17.79 2.73 -19.57
N TRP A 56 -16.82 2.14 -18.91
CA TRP A 56 -16.83 1.92 -17.46
C TRP A 56 -15.47 2.27 -16.87
N VAL A 57 -15.48 2.97 -15.75
CA VAL A 57 -14.26 3.47 -15.09
C VAL A 57 -14.34 3.23 -13.61
N THR A 58 -13.29 2.64 -13.05
CA THR A 58 -13.13 2.50 -11.59
C THR A 58 -11.80 3.09 -11.15
N LEU A 59 -11.75 3.50 -9.89
CA LEU A 59 -10.56 4.03 -9.23
C LEU A 59 -10.22 3.13 -8.04
N ASP A 60 -8.98 2.67 -8.01
CA ASP A 60 -8.40 1.97 -6.88
C ASP A 60 -7.37 2.89 -6.20
N LEU A 61 -7.37 2.90 -4.87
CA LEU A 61 -6.42 3.64 -4.06
C LEU A 61 -5.66 2.70 -3.13
N ILE A 62 -4.38 2.98 -2.95
CA ILE A 62 -3.53 2.27 -2.01
C ILE A 62 -2.68 3.27 -1.23
N THR A 63 -2.54 3.02 0.06
CA THR A 63 -1.67 3.81 0.94
C THR A 63 -0.90 2.87 1.84
N SER A 64 0.42 3.03 1.86
CA SER A 64 1.35 2.23 2.65
C SER A 64 2.16 3.14 3.56
N TYR A 65 2.43 2.66 4.77
CA TYR A 65 3.30 3.33 5.71
C TYR A 65 4.33 2.35 6.27
N THR A 66 5.60 2.61 6.00
CA THR A 66 6.73 1.88 6.56
C THR A 66 7.30 2.63 7.77
N PHE A 67 7.34 1.97 8.91
CA PHE A 67 7.96 2.52 10.12
C PHE A 67 9.48 2.48 9.99
N ASN A 68 10.09 3.65 9.79
CA ASN A 68 11.54 3.86 9.85
C ASN A 68 11.87 4.62 11.13
N LEU A 69 12.09 3.90 12.23
CA LEU A 69 12.33 4.50 13.54
C LEU A 69 13.85 4.59 13.77
N PRO A 70 14.44 5.80 13.86
CA PRO A 70 15.86 5.94 14.13
C PRO A 70 16.22 5.35 15.50
N PRO A 71 17.46 4.85 15.69
CA PRO A 71 17.93 4.34 16.97
C PRO A 71 17.73 5.39 18.07
N PRO A 72 17.27 5.00 19.28
CA PRO A 72 17.17 5.94 20.39
C PRO A 72 18.53 6.60 20.64
N ALA A 73 18.52 7.92 20.89
CA ALA A 73 19.73 8.61 21.31
C ALA A 73 20.30 7.94 22.58
N PRO A 74 21.63 7.75 22.68
CA PRO A 74 22.22 7.10 23.84
C PRO A 74 21.85 7.85 25.12
N ALA A 75 21.08 7.20 26.00
CA ALA A 75 20.73 7.74 27.30
C ALA A 75 21.88 7.47 28.29
N PRO A 76 22.28 8.44 29.13
CA PRO A 76 23.25 8.20 30.19
C PRO A 76 22.66 7.22 31.20
N VAL A 77 23.36 6.11 31.48
CA VAL A 77 22.94 5.06 32.40
C VAL A 77 22.91 5.60 33.84
N PRO A 78 21.75 5.68 34.51
CA PRO A 78 21.70 6.02 35.93
C PRO A 78 22.17 4.81 36.74
N GLY A 79 23.32 4.92 37.40
CA GLY A 79 23.76 3.91 38.37
C GLY A 79 25.10 3.21 38.12
N LEU A 80 26.07 3.82 37.42
CA LEU A 80 27.47 3.43 37.66
C LEU A 80 27.86 3.92 39.08
N ALA A 81 27.51 3.10 40.07
CA ALA A 81 27.62 3.44 41.47
C ALA A 81 29.06 3.33 41.99
N LYS A 82 29.44 4.36 42.75
CA LYS A 82 30.25 4.35 43.98
C LYS A 82 31.71 3.90 43.94
N ASP A 83 32.54 4.86 44.35
CA ASP A 83 33.80 4.74 45.11
C ASP A 83 34.98 3.99 44.45
N GLY A 84 35.90 4.79 43.93
CA GLY A 84 37.18 4.32 43.39
C GLY A 84 38.28 5.37 43.35
N GLY A 85 38.57 6.02 44.49
CA GLY A 85 39.95 6.41 44.84
C GLY A 85 40.48 7.79 44.42
N LYS A 86 40.70 8.63 45.44
CA LYS A 86 41.77 9.64 45.61
C LYS A 86 42.14 10.54 44.42
N ASN A 87 41.87 11.83 44.62
CA ASN A 87 42.56 12.95 43.99
C ASN A 87 44.09 12.72 43.93
N VAL A 88 44.61 12.43 42.73
CA VAL A 88 46.02 12.66 42.39
C VAL A 88 46.03 13.90 41.50
N LYS A 89 46.59 14.99 42.03
CA LYS A 89 46.98 16.14 41.23
C LYS A 89 48.04 15.68 40.22
N ALA A 90 47.73 15.75 38.94
CA ALA A 90 48.72 15.79 37.88
C ALA A 90 48.56 17.12 37.13
N THR A 91 49.58 17.95 37.25
CA THR A 91 49.86 19.11 36.41
C THR A 91 50.00 18.70 34.94
N GLU A 92 49.68 19.64 34.03
CA GLU A 92 49.86 19.58 32.57
C GLU A 92 48.82 18.80 31.74
N GLY A 93 47.69 19.46 31.50
CA GLY A 93 47.36 19.96 30.16
C GLY A 93 47.34 18.97 28.98
N LYS A 94 46.62 17.85 29.08
CA LYS A 94 45.81 17.22 28.00
C LYS A 94 45.19 15.93 28.52
N GLU A 95 44.06 16.06 29.21
CA GLU A 95 43.20 14.93 29.52
C GLU A 95 42.57 14.42 28.21
N LYS A 96 43.12 13.33 27.65
CA LYS A 96 42.35 12.46 26.78
C LYS A 96 41.44 11.63 27.68
N ASN A 97 40.24 12.16 27.92
CA ASN A 97 39.18 11.41 28.57
C ASN A 97 38.74 10.30 27.60
N VAL A 98 39.36 9.12 27.69
CA VAL A 98 38.85 7.91 27.05
C VAL A 98 37.64 7.52 27.87
N MET A 99 36.49 8.12 27.57
CA MET A 99 35.23 7.62 28.09
C MET A 99 35.08 6.19 27.58
N PRO A 100 34.92 5.17 28.44
CA PRO A 100 34.36 3.92 27.97
C PRO A 100 32.94 4.26 27.49
N VAL A 101 32.76 4.31 26.18
CA VAL A 101 31.44 4.32 25.55
C VAL A 101 30.86 2.94 25.81
N SER A 102 30.39 2.71 27.02
CA SER A 102 29.48 1.64 27.34
C SER A 102 28.11 2.07 26.87
N THR A 103 27.93 2.14 25.54
CA THR A 103 26.62 2.16 24.90
C THR A 103 26.02 0.78 25.14
N ALA A 104 25.37 0.59 26.28
CA ALA A 104 24.31 -0.39 26.30
C ALA A 104 23.27 0.09 25.28
N GLU A 105 23.20 -0.57 24.13
CA GLU A 105 22.07 -0.48 23.20
C GLU A 105 20.82 -0.98 23.92
N TYR A 106 20.29 -0.15 24.81
CA TYR A 106 19.18 -0.50 25.67
C TYR A 106 17.87 -0.16 24.98
N ASN A 107 17.44 -1.06 24.09
CA ASN A 107 16.11 -1.71 24.09
C ASN A 107 15.70 -2.24 22.71
N PRO A 108 16.13 -3.45 22.32
CA PRO A 108 15.44 -4.22 21.29
C PRO A 108 14.01 -4.65 21.72
N CYS A 109 13.63 -4.48 22.99
CA CYS A 109 12.40 -5.02 23.59
C CYS A 109 11.21 -4.04 23.70
N GLY A 110 11.27 -2.85 23.08
CA GLY A 110 10.17 -1.88 23.08
C GLY A 110 9.26 -1.98 21.85
N TRP A 111 8.04 -1.45 21.95
CA TRP A 111 7.09 -1.35 20.82
C TRP A 111 7.71 -0.67 19.58
N ARG A 112 8.69 0.22 19.78
CA ARG A 112 9.47 0.85 18.72
C ARG A 112 10.39 -0.13 17.97
N GLY A 113 11.12 -0.98 18.68
CA GLY A 113 11.94 -2.02 18.05
C GLY A 113 11.07 -3.03 17.29
N TRP A 114 9.91 -3.38 17.87
CA TRP A 114 8.94 -4.25 17.21
C TRP A 114 8.29 -3.61 15.97
N LEU A 115 8.03 -2.30 15.95
CA LEU A 115 7.46 -1.63 14.78
C LEU A 115 8.49 -1.32 13.70
N ASN A 116 9.78 -1.24 14.01
CA ASN A 116 10.78 -0.85 13.01
C ASN A 116 10.79 -1.79 11.81
N ASN A 117 10.85 -1.28 10.58
CA ASN A 117 10.72 -2.06 9.33
C ASN A 117 9.38 -2.81 9.15
N THR A 118 8.36 -2.48 9.94
CA THR A 118 6.98 -2.90 9.68
C THR A 118 6.37 -1.97 8.63
N THR A 119 5.57 -2.51 7.72
CA THR A 119 4.78 -1.76 6.75
C THR A 119 3.32 -2.14 6.91
N ILE A 120 2.46 -1.13 7.08
CA ILE A 120 1.00 -1.30 7.04
C ILE A 120 0.51 -0.72 5.72
N THR A 121 -0.35 -1.45 5.03
CA THR A 121 -0.96 -1.01 3.78
C THR A 121 -2.47 -1.08 3.90
N LEU A 122 -3.15 0.00 3.52
CA LEU A 122 -4.59 0.06 3.29
C LEU A 122 -4.80 0.16 1.78
N GLY A 123 -5.58 -0.76 1.22
CA GLY A 123 -6.02 -0.67 -0.17
C GLY A 123 -7.54 -0.65 -0.26
N MET A 124 -8.05 0.07 -1.26
CA MET A 124 -9.47 0.17 -1.58
C MET A 124 -9.64 0.10 -3.09
N GLN A 125 -10.30 -0.94 -3.56
CA GLN A 125 -10.70 -1.12 -4.94
C GLN A 125 -12.09 -0.56 -5.17
N ASN A 126 -12.34 -0.02 -6.37
CA ASN A 126 -13.61 0.58 -6.75
C ASN A 126 -14.10 1.60 -5.70
N VAL A 127 -13.31 2.65 -5.49
CA VAL A 127 -13.56 3.69 -4.47
C VAL A 127 -14.95 4.30 -4.59
N PHE A 128 -15.48 4.41 -5.81
CA PHE A 128 -16.81 4.97 -6.07
C PHE A 128 -17.95 3.97 -5.97
N ASP A 129 -17.67 2.68 -5.76
CA ASP A 129 -18.67 1.61 -5.68
C ASP A 129 -19.52 1.51 -6.94
N GLU A 130 -18.88 1.65 -8.09
CA GLU A 130 -19.55 1.58 -9.38
C GLU A 130 -19.88 0.12 -9.71
N ASP A 131 -21.13 -0.14 -10.06
CA ASP A 131 -21.58 -1.44 -10.53
C ASP A 131 -21.00 -1.74 -11.93
N PRO A 132 -20.71 -3.02 -12.25
CA PRO A 132 -20.34 -3.39 -13.60
C PRO A 132 -21.45 -3.03 -14.59
N PRO A 133 -21.11 -2.61 -15.82
CA PRO A 133 -22.13 -2.26 -16.79
C PRO A 133 -22.93 -3.51 -17.17
N PHE A 134 -24.25 -3.33 -17.31
CA PHE A 134 -25.11 -4.39 -17.81
C PHE A 134 -24.64 -4.85 -19.19
N VAL A 135 -24.69 -6.15 -19.45
CA VAL A 135 -24.40 -6.79 -20.75
C VAL A 135 -25.53 -7.75 -21.09
N ALA A 136 -26.25 -7.47 -22.17
CA ALA A 136 -27.32 -8.35 -22.62
C ALA A 136 -26.74 -9.63 -23.23
N GLY A 137 -27.39 -10.76 -22.98
CA GLY A 137 -26.89 -12.07 -23.41
C GLY A 137 -25.79 -12.66 -22.50
N SER A 138 -25.31 -11.91 -21.51
CA SER A 138 -24.57 -12.49 -20.38
C SER A 138 -25.55 -13.23 -19.46
N GLY A 139 -25.77 -14.51 -19.78
CA GLY A 139 -26.86 -15.31 -19.22
C GLY A 139 -26.76 -15.64 -17.74
N GLU A 140 -25.56 -15.58 -17.15
CA GLU A 140 -25.36 -15.93 -15.74
C GLU A 140 -25.58 -14.72 -14.83
N ASN A 141 -24.82 -13.64 -15.07
CA ASN A 141 -24.70 -12.57 -14.10
C ASN A 141 -25.05 -11.17 -14.65
N GLY A 142 -25.42 -11.05 -15.93
CA GLY A 142 -25.87 -9.79 -16.52
C GLY A 142 -24.78 -8.74 -16.73
N TYR A 143 -23.50 -9.11 -16.59
CA TYR A 143 -22.32 -8.31 -16.92
C TYR A 143 -21.23 -9.19 -17.56
N ASP A 144 -20.19 -8.59 -18.15
CA ASP A 144 -19.04 -9.34 -18.68
C ASP A 144 -18.01 -9.64 -17.59
N GLU A 145 -17.97 -10.91 -17.15
CA GLU A 145 -17.06 -11.41 -16.11
C GLU A 145 -15.58 -11.44 -16.53
N SER A 146 -15.28 -11.34 -17.82
CA SER A 146 -13.91 -11.22 -18.29
C SER A 146 -13.33 -9.82 -18.10
N LEU A 147 -14.19 -8.81 -17.94
CA LEU A 147 -13.82 -7.40 -17.86
C LEU A 147 -14.16 -6.75 -16.52
N ALA A 148 -15.09 -7.30 -15.76
CA ALA A 148 -15.60 -6.69 -14.55
C ALA A 148 -15.88 -7.71 -13.43
N THR A 149 -16.10 -7.21 -12.21
CA THR A 149 -16.42 -8.02 -11.03
C THR A 149 -17.53 -7.36 -10.21
N ILE A 150 -18.37 -8.17 -9.56
CA ILE A 150 -19.52 -7.70 -8.74
C ILE A 150 -19.14 -7.32 -7.30
N LYS A 151 -17.86 -7.34 -6.92
CA LYS A 151 -17.43 -7.14 -5.53
C LYS A 151 -17.73 -5.75 -4.96
N GLY A 152 -18.17 -4.79 -5.78
CA GLY A 152 -18.36 -3.40 -5.37
C GLY A 152 -17.05 -2.81 -4.81
N ARG A 153 -17.17 -1.93 -3.82
CA ARG A 153 -16.04 -1.36 -3.09
C ARG A 153 -15.44 -2.38 -2.13
N PHE A 154 -14.21 -2.81 -2.43
CA PHE A 154 -13.49 -3.81 -1.66
C PHE A 154 -12.26 -3.20 -0.99
N TRP A 155 -12.12 -3.36 0.33
CA TRP A 155 -11.00 -2.83 1.10
C TRP A 155 -10.24 -3.94 1.80
N TYR A 156 -8.93 -3.74 1.90
CA TYR A 156 -8.03 -4.71 2.52
C TYR A 156 -6.94 -4.01 3.32
N ILE A 157 -6.45 -4.73 4.33
CA ILE A 157 -5.32 -4.32 5.14
C ILE A 157 -4.24 -5.38 5.00
N GLN A 158 -3.02 -4.95 4.74
CA GLN A 158 -1.85 -5.82 4.69
C GLN A 158 -0.80 -5.36 5.70
N LEU A 159 -0.21 -6.34 6.38
CA LEU A 159 0.92 -6.15 7.29
C LEU A 159 2.15 -6.86 6.71
N LYS A 160 3.27 -6.16 6.58
CA LYS A 160 4.55 -6.72 6.15
C LYS A 160 5.64 -6.37 7.16
N LYS A 161 6.43 -7.36 7.60
CA LYS A 161 7.56 -7.18 8.50
C LYS A 161 8.83 -7.66 7.80
N ARG A 162 9.90 -6.86 7.83
CA ARG A 162 11.26 -7.33 7.48
C ARG A 162 12.02 -7.65 8.77
N PHE A 163 12.77 -8.75 8.75
CA PHE A 163 13.61 -9.23 9.86
C PHE A 163 15.08 -8.98 9.54
#